data_AF-A0A151Z1A4-F1
#
_entry.id   AF-A0A151Z1A4-F1
#
_cell.length_a   1.000
_cell.length_b   1.000
_cell.length_c   1.000
_cell.angle_alpha   90.00
_cell.angle_beta   90.00
_cell.angle_gamma   90.00
#
_symmetry.space_group_name_H-M   'P 1'
#
loop_
_entity.id
_entity.type
_entity.pdbx_description
1 polymer ?
#
loop_
_entity_poly.entity_id
_entity_poly.type
_entity_poly.pdbx_seq_one_letter_code
_entity_poly.pdbx_strand_id
1 'polypeptide(L)'
;MAELTKELKAFWKDQLVPFHHEQLPQSGLSDSTLTFLSSVGLPLDSEKVKGSPFYLHFYDQPKMKRDHEGEDYLMIAENEGNEIGIHCQTDCLYYLDSFFAKGKRWMNADLSTFLMFLKIYLRHQPQLIDSMETGDEERIRGIVGEIKRQFHQFDPKALGEEETYWAVILEQVEDGLIC
;
A
#
# COMPACT_ATOMS: atom_id res chain seq x y z
N MET A 1 4.57 16.03 -6.14
CA MET A 1 3.15 15.96 -5.73
C MET A 1 2.19 16.08 -6.90
N ALA A 2 2.08 17.23 -7.59
CA ALA A 2 1.05 17.43 -8.63
C ALA A 2 1.04 16.38 -9.77
N GLU A 3 2.22 16.00 -10.30
CA GLU A 3 2.30 15.01 -11.38
C GLU A 3 1.92 13.60 -10.91
N LEU A 4 2.35 13.22 -9.70
CA LEU A 4 2.02 11.92 -9.11
C LEU A 4 0.51 11.81 -8.83
N THR A 5 -0.10 12.88 -8.30
CA THR A 5 -1.55 12.94 -8.12
C THR A 5 -2.30 12.81 -9.45
N LYS A 6 -1.84 13.48 -10.51
CA LYS A 6 -2.43 13.38 -11.85
C LYS A 6 -2.33 11.95 -12.39
N GLU A 7 -1.19 11.30 -12.21
CA GLU A 7 -0.97 9.92 -12.63
C GLU A 7 -1.86 8.93 -11.84
N LEU A 8 -1.99 9.11 -10.53
CA LEU A 8 -2.91 8.34 -9.69
C LEU A 8 -4.35 8.51 -10.17
N LYS A 9 -4.81 9.75 -10.34
CA LYS A 9 -6.18 10.04 -10.83
C LYS A 9 -6.43 9.44 -12.21
N ALA A 10 -5.44 9.43 -13.11
CA ALA A 10 -5.58 8.82 -14.42
C ALA A 10 -5.75 7.29 -14.36
N PHE A 11 -5.03 6.62 -13.45
CA PHE A 11 -5.10 5.16 -13.32
C PHE A 11 -6.33 4.69 -12.54
N TRP A 12 -6.60 5.32 -11.39
CA TRP A 12 -7.70 4.96 -10.51
C TRP A 12 -9.05 5.55 -10.95
N LYS A 13 -9.04 6.61 -11.75
CA LYS A 13 -10.25 7.32 -12.22
C LYS A 13 -11.13 7.70 -11.02
N ASP A 14 -12.40 7.32 -11.07
CA ASP A 14 -13.40 7.63 -10.06
C ASP A 14 -13.39 6.65 -8.87
N GLN A 15 -12.40 5.75 -8.79
CA GLN A 15 -12.30 4.78 -7.70
C GLN A 15 -11.70 5.36 -6.42
N LEU A 16 -10.99 6.49 -6.49
CA LEU A 16 -10.46 7.17 -5.31
C LEU A 16 -11.56 8.02 -4.68
N VAL A 17 -11.92 7.69 -3.45
CA VAL A 17 -12.97 8.36 -2.69
C VAL A 17 -12.31 9.28 -1.66
N PRO A 18 -12.43 10.61 -1.80
CA PRO A 18 -11.90 11.55 -0.82
C PRO A 18 -12.69 11.51 0.49
N PHE A 19 -12.00 11.76 1.61
CA PHE A 19 -12.63 11.86 2.92
C PHE A 19 -13.04 13.28 3.24
N HIS A 20 -14.24 13.43 3.82
CA HIS A 20 -14.61 14.65 4.49
C HIS A 20 -13.80 14.81 5.78
N HIS A 21 -13.50 16.05 6.14
CA HIS A 21 -12.71 16.35 7.34
C HIS A 21 -13.36 15.78 8.62
N GLU A 22 -14.68 15.64 8.66
CA GLU A 22 -15.42 15.06 9.79
C GLU A 22 -15.21 13.53 9.94
N GLN A 23 -14.82 12.85 8.85
CA GLN A 23 -14.52 11.42 8.85
C GLN A 23 -13.09 11.12 9.31
N LEU A 24 -12.20 12.12 9.24
CA LEU A 24 -10.83 11.98 9.69
C LEU A 24 -10.78 12.34 11.18
N PRO A 25 -10.42 11.38 12.06
CA PRO A 25 -10.28 11.69 13.47
C PRO A 25 -9.22 12.78 13.67
N GLN A 26 -9.33 13.54 14.76
CA GLN A 26 -8.25 14.44 15.16
C GLN A 26 -6.98 13.61 15.32
N SER A 27 -6.07 13.80 14.38
CA SER A 27 -4.86 13.00 14.22
C SER A 27 -3.64 13.92 14.28
N GLY A 28 -2.50 13.35 14.63
CA GLY A 28 -1.21 14.05 14.58
C GLY A 28 -0.66 14.22 13.16
N LEU A 29 -1.37 13.74 12.13
CA LEU A 29 -0.93 13.69 10.74
C LEU A 29 -0.60 15.07 10.19
N SER A 30 0.32 15.13 9.23
CA SER A 30 0.64 16.40 8.58
C SER A 30 -0.49 16.91 7.68
N ASP A 31 -0.50 18.24 7.45
CA ASP A 31 -1.40 18.89 6.50
C ASP A 31 -1.32 18.30 5.09
N SER A 32 -0.14 17.80 4.68
CA SER A 32 0.06 17.18 3.37
C SER A 32 -0.76 15.89 3.24
N THR A 33 -0.72 15.04 4.27
CA THR A 33 -1.45 13.77 4.27
C THR A 33 -2.95 14.00 4.41
N LEU A 34 -3.38 14.94 5.27
CA LEU A 34 -4.78 15.32 5.39
C LEU A 34 -5.33 15.91 4.08
N THR A 35 -4.55 16.75 3.40
CA THR A 35 -4.90 17.29 2.08
C THR A 35 -4.99 16.19 1.04
N PHE A 36 -4.09 15.20 1.07
CA PHE A 36 -4.15 14.07 0.16
C PHE A 36 -5.43 13.23 0.36
N LEU A 37 -5.75 12.87 1.61
CA LEU A 37 -6.95 12.10 1.95
C LEU A 37 -8.23 12.84 1.56
N SER A 38 -8.28 14.16 1.72
CA SER A 38 -9.48 14.97 1.42
C SER A 38 -9.63 15.41 -0.04
N SER A 39 -8.55 15.42 -0.84
CA SER A 39 -8.60 15.87 -2.25
C SER A 39 -8.35 14.77 -3.28
N VAL A 40 -7.74 13.67 -2.87
CA VAL A 40 -7.42 12.51 -3.70
C VAL A 40 -8.19 11.30 -3.19
N GLY A 41 -8.02 10.94 -1.92
CA GLY A 41 -8.73 9.84 -1.30
C GLY A 41 -8.08 8.46 -1.44
N LEU A 42 -8.86 7.41 -1.14
CA LEU A 42 -8.44 6.01 -1.15
C LEU A 42 -9.37 5.15 -2.03
N PRO A 43 -8.91 4.00 -2.55
CA PRO A 43 -9.69 3.15 -3.44
C PRO A 43 -10.69 2.23 -2.70
N LEU A 44 -11.63 2.81 -1.95
CA LEU A 44 -12.53 2.11 -1.02
C LEU A 44 -13.27 0.90 -1.63
N ASP A 45 -13.82 1.08 -2.84
CA ASP A 45 -14.61 0.06 -3.53
C ASP A 45 -13.97 -0.42 -4.84
N SER A 46 -12.64 -0.41 -4.91
CA SER A 46 -11.95 -0.80 -6.13
C SER A 46 -11.92 -2.33 -6.31
N GLU A 47 -12.68 -2.83 -7.28
CA GLU A 47 -12.58 -4.22 -7.77
C GLU A 47 -11.15 -4.62 -8.17
N LYS A 48 -10.32 -3.65 -8.61
CA LYS A 48 -8.90 -3.90 -8.93
C LYS A 48 -8.09 -4.37 -7.73
N VAL A 49 -8.52 -4.02 -6.51
CA VAL A 49 -7.80 -4.35 -5.27
C VAL A 49 -8.44 -5.56 -4.60
N LYS A 50 -9.76 -5.74 -4.72
CA LYS A 50 -10.49 -6.91 -4.22
C LYS A 50 -10.09 -8.21 -4.93
N GLY A 51 -9.68 -8.15 -6.19
CA GLY A 51 -9.16 -9.31 -6.95
C GLY A 51 -7.65 -9.54 -6.83
N SER A 52 -6.95 -8.78 -5.97
CA SER A 52 -5.50 -8.88 -5.77
C SER A 52 -5.18 -9.88 -4.65
N PRO A 53 -4.01 -10.56 -4.68
CA PRO A 53 -3.57 -11.44 -3.57
C PRO A 53 -3.43 -10.69 -2.25
N PHE A 54 -3.29 -9.37 -2.32
CA PHE A 54 -3.20 -8.54 -1.13
C PHE A 54 -4.55 -8.28 -0.46
N TYR A 55 -5.67 -8.61 -1.11
CA TYR A 55 -7.05 -8.44 -0.64
C TYR A 55 -7.22 -7.24 0.30
N LEU A 56 -6.76 -6.06 -0.14
CA LEU A 56 -6.76 -4.89 0.73
C LEU A 56 -8.18 -4.34 0.82
N HIS A 57 -8.74 -4.37 2.02
CA HIS A 57 -10.01 -3.74 2.32
C HIS A 57 -9.76 -2.38 2.96
N PHE A 58 -10.00 -1.30 2.21
CA PHE A 58 -9.86 0.06 2.74
C PHE A 58 -11.08 0.45 3.56
N TYR A 59 -10.85 1.13 4.68
CA TYR A 59 -11.90 1.58 5.58
C TYR A 59 -12.55 2.87 5.08
N ASP A 60 -13.87 2.88 5.01
CA ASP A 60 -14.70 4.08 4.77
C ASP A 60 -14.70 5.03 5.99
N GLN A 61 -14.36 4.50 7.16
CA GLN A 61 -14.19 5.23 8.41
C GLN A 61 -12.83 4.88 9.04
N PRO A 62 -11.76 5.59 8.66
CA PRO A 62 -10.45 5.45 9.27
C PRO A 62 -10.52 5.66 10.79
N LYS A 63 -9.85 4.79 11.54
CA LYS A 63 -9.88 4.81 13.02
C LYS A 63 -8.47 5.01 13.58
N MET A 64 -8.39 5.71 14.70
CA MET A 64 -7.12 5.81 15.44
C MET A 64 -6.85 4.53 16.21
N LYS A 65 -5.61 4.08 16.19
CA LYS A 65 -5.14 2.98 17.03
C LYS A 65 -3.76 3.31 17.57
N ARG A 66 -3.52 2.93 18.82
CA ARG A 66 -2.22 3.05 19.47
C ARG A 66 -1.58 1.67 19.56
N ASP A 67 -0.30 1.57 19.21
CA ASP A 67 0.46 0.33 19.37
C ASP A 67 0.92 0.11 20.82
N HIS A 68 1.64 -0.98 21.07
CA HIS A 68 2.17 -1.32 22.39
C HIS A 68 3.36 -0.45 22.81
N GLU A 69 4.01 0.23 21.86
CA GLU A 69 5.11 1.19 22.10
C GLU A 69 4.58 2.59 22.40
N GLY A 70 3.26 2.80 22.27
CA GLY A 70 2.57 4.06 22.53
C GLY A 70 2.49 4.99 21.32
N GLU A 71 2.81 4.50 20.12
CA GLU A 71 2.72 5.24 18.88
C GLU A 71 1.30 5.23 18.31
N ASP A 72 0.85 6.39 17.81
CA ASP A 72 -0.48 6.57 17.26
C ASP A 72 -0.47 6.42 15.74
N TYR A 73 -1.47 5.71 15.23
CA TYR A 73 -1.64 5.44 13.81
C TYR A 73 -3.09 5.68 13.37
N LEU A 74 -3.27 6.18 12.16
CA LEU A 74 -4.55 6.19 11.47
C LEU A 74 -4.68 4.91 10.64
N MET A 75 -5.58 4.00 11.02
CA MET A 75 -5.84 2.76 10.27
C MET A 75 -6.65 3.08 9.02
N ILE A 76 -6.16 2.66 7.86
CA ILE A 76 -6.76 2.98 6.56
C ILE A 76 -7.20 1.76 5.76
N ALA A 77 -6.64 0.59 6.05
CA ALA A 77 -7.02 -0.66 5.39
C ALA A 77 -6.69 -1.88 6.26
N GLU A 78 -7.17 -3.04 5.83
CA GLU A 78 -6.76 -4.34 6.33
C GLU A 78 -6.45 -5.35 5.22
N ASN A 79 -5.68 -6.36 5.59
CA ASN A 79 -5.34 -7.54 4.82
C ASN A 79 -5.42 -8.75 5.77
N GLU A 80 -6.45 -9.58 5.60
CA GLU A 80 -6.63 -10.84 6.35
C GLU A 80 -6.49 -10.68 7.88
N GLY A 81 -7.08 -9.62 8.42
CA GLY A 81 -7.05 -9.30 9.85
C GLY A 81 -5.85 -8.48 10.32
N ASN A 82 -4.82 -8.31 9.48
CA ASN A 82 -3.73 -7.37 9.73
C ASN A 82 -4.12 -5.98 9.21
N GLU A 83 -3.66 -4.93 9.88
CA GLU A 83 -4.05 -3.55 9.56
C GLU A 83 -2.93 -2.82 8.84
N ILE A 84 -3.29 -1.86 7.98
CA ILE A 84 -2.37 -0.90 7.39
C ILE A 84 -2.67 0.46 7.99
N GLY A 85 -1.65 1.07 8.57
CA GLY A 85 -1.75 2.32 9.29
C GLY A 85 -0.78 3.38 8.80
N ILE A 86 -1.20 4.64 8.88
CA ILE A 86 -0.33 5.80 8.70
C ILE A 86 0.15 6.25 10.09
N HIS A 87 1.45 6.25 10.33
CA HIS A 87 2.03 6.71 11.58
C HIS A 87 1.83 8.22 11.74
N CYS A 88 1.17 8.65 12.82
CA CYS A 88 0.70 10.01 12.93
C CYS A 88 1.81 11.06 13.03
N GLN A 89 3.03 10.72 13.46
CA GLN A 89 4.10 11.71 13.58
C GLN A 89 4.98 11.82 12.33
N THR A 90 5.00 10.78 11.48
CA THR A 90 5.94 10.68 10.35
C THR A 90 5.28 10.48 9.00
N ASP A 91 3.96 10.30 8.96
CA ASP A 91 3.15 10.00 7.78
C ASP A 91 3.54 8.71 7.01
N CYS A 92 4.48 7.94 7.54
CA CYS A 92 4.92 6.67 6.97
C CYS A 92 3.83 5.61 7.12
N LEU A 93 3.74 4.71 6.14
CA LEU A 93 2.82 3.59 6.18
C LEU A 93 3.51 2.35 6.76
N TYR A 94 2.73 1.63 7.57
CA TYR A 94 3.14 0.39 8.19
C TYR A 94 2.07 -0.68 8.02
N TYR A 95 2.54 -1.91 7.82
CA TYR A 95 1.75 -3.11 7.99
C TYR A 95 1.86 -3.57 9.44
N LEU A 96 0.73 -3.74 10.09
CA LEU A 96 0.58 -3.95 11.52
C LEU A 96 -0.09 -5.30 11.73
N ASP A 97 0.57 -6.21 12.46
CA ASP A 97 -0.08 -7.46 12.85
C ASP A 97 -1.35 -7.15 13.66
N SER A 98 -2.43 -7.88 13.37
CA SER A 98 -3.72 -7.88 14.09
C SER A 98 -3.62 -7.69 15.62
N PHE A 99 -2.61 -8.29 16.26
CA PHE A 99 -2.40 -8.23 17.71
C PHE A 99 -1.35 -7.21 18.16
N PHE A 100 -0.68 -6.52 17.23
CA PHE A 100 0.47 -5.63 17.48
C PHE A 100 1.61 -6.30 18.26
N ALA A 101 1.56 -7.62 18.44
CA ALA A 101 2.44 -8.39 19.31
C ALA A 101 3.59 -9.03 18.54
N LYS A 102 3.45 -9.22 17.22
CA LYS A 102 4.46 -9.85 16.36
C LYS A 102 5.27 -8.87 15.52
N GLY A 103 5.04 -7.56 15.69
CA GLY A 103 5.81 -6.50 15.05
C GLY A 103 5.02 -5.70 14.01
N LYS A 104 5.69 -4.67 13.50
CA LYS A 104 5.25 -3.80 12.41
C LYS A 104 6.29 -3.85 11.30
N ARG A 105 5.85 -3.79 10.04
CA ARG A 105 6.75 -3.69 8.88
C ARG A 105 6.53 -2.36 8.19
N TRP A 106 7.62 -1.65 7.94
CA TRP A 106 7.59 -0.42 7.16
C TRP A 106 7.16 -0.73 5.72
N MET A 107 6.28 0.09 5.15
CA MET A 107 5.76 -0.10 3.79
C MET A 107 6.22 1.02 2.85
N ASN A 108 5.88 2.27 3.15
CA ASN A 108 6.12 3.41 2.29
C ASN A 108 6.33 4.69 3.10
N ALA A 109 7.02 5.65 2.50
CA ALA A 109 7.28 6.95 3.10
C ALA A 109 6.01 7.78 3.28
N ASP A 110 5.03 7.63 2.39
CA ASP A 110 3.76 8.35 2.45
C ASP A 110 2.65 7.64 1.67
N LEU A 111 1.42 8.15 1.81
CA LEU A 111 0.26 7.55 1.19
C LEU A 111 0.29 7.60 -0.34
N SER A 112 0.93 8.62 -0.91
CA SER A 112 0.99 8.83 -2.35
C SER A 112 1.91 7.80 -3.02
N THR A 113 3.05 7.51 -2.39
CA THR A 113 3.99 6.46 -2.83
C THR A 113 3.37 5.07 -2.68
N PHE A 114 2.66 4.81 -1.58
CA PHE A 114 1.91 3.56 -1.41
C PHE A 114 0.89 3.31 -2.53
N LEU A 115 0.04 4.29 -2.86
CA LEU A 115 -0.92 4.13 -3.97
C LEU A 115 -0.23 3.98 -5.32
N MET A 116 0.99 4.52 -5.48
CA MET A 116 1.79 4.33 -6.68
C MET A 116 2.33 2.91 -6.78
N PHE A 117 2.78 2.33 -5.67
CA PHE A 117 3.24 0.95 -5.59
C PHE A 117 2.10 -0.02 -5.94
N LEU A 118 0.91 0.18 -5.37
CA LEU A 118 -0.28 -0.59 -5.74
C LEU A 118 -0.57 -0.50 -7.24
N LYS A 119 -0.55 0.70 -7.80
CA LYS A 119 -0.76 0.90 -9.25
C LYS A 119 0.26 0.15 -10.10
N ILE A 120 1.55 0.21 -9.75
CA ILE A 120 2.62 -0.48 -10.49
C ILE A 120 2.38 -1.99 -10.43
N TYR A 121 2.14 -2.53 -9.24
CA TYR A 121 1.88 -3.95 -9.07
C TYR A 121 0.67 -4.42 -9.87
N LEU A 122 -0.47 -3.72 -9.74
CA LEU A 122 -1.72 -4.07 -10.45
C LEU A 122 -1.60 -3.99 -11.98
N ARG A 123 -0.64 -3.21 -12.52
CA ARG A 123 -0.37 -3.19 -13.97
C ARG A 123 0.34 -4.45 -14.45
N HIS A 124 1.19 -5.02 -13.62
CA HIS A 124 1.98 -6.22 -13.94
C HIS A 124 1.29 -7.51 -13.52
N GLN A 125 0.34 -7.44 -12.58
CA GLN A 125 -0.38 -8.60 -12.03
C GLN A 125 -0.92 -9.57 -13.09
N PRO A 126 -1.60 -9.13 -14.19
CA PRO A 126 -2.09 -10.07 -15.20
C PRO A 126 -0.97 -10.91 -15.84
N GLN A 127 0.23 -10.34 -15.98
CA GLN A 127 1.39 -11.04 -16.54
C GLN A 127 2.03 -11.97 -15.51
N LEU A 128 1.99 -11.62 -14.23
CA LEU A 128 2.43 -12.50 -13.14
C LEU A 128 1.54 -13.74 -13.06
N ILE A 129 0.21 -13.56 -13.07
CA ILE A 129 -0.77 -14.66 -13.08
C ILE A 129 -0.50 -15.63 -14.24
N ASP A 130 -0.43 -15.11 -15.47
CA ASP A 130 -0.14 -15.89 -16.68
C ASP A 130 1.19 -16.66 -16.59
N SER A 131 2.23 -16.03 -16.03
CA SER A 131 3.54 -16.68 -15.88
C SER A 131 3.54 -17.76 -14.79
N MET A 132 2.77 -17.56 -13.71
CA MET A 132 2.62 -18.57 -12.64
C MET A 132 1.80 -19.77 -13.10
N GLU A 133 0.70 -19.55 -13.83
CA GLU A 133 -0.11 -20.63 -14.40
C GLU A 133 0.67 -21.51 -15.37
N THR A 134 1.65 -20.92 -16.07
CA THR A 134 2.52 -21.63 -17.02
C THR A 134 3.81 -22.18 -16.40
N GLY A 135 4.13 -21.81 -15.15
CA GLY A 135 5.37 -22.21 -14.46
C GLY A 135 6.63 -21.56 -15.04
N ASP A 136 6.52 -20.40 -15.70
CA ASP A 136 7.64 -19.68 -16.31
C ASP A 136 8.37 -18.83 -15.27
N GLU A 137 9.23 -19.48 -14.47
CA GLU A 137 10.00 -18.84 -13.40
C GLU A 137 10.90 -17.68 -13.91
N GLU A 138 11.47 -17.81 -15.10
CA GLU A 138 12.35 -16.78 -15.66
C GLU A 138 11.54 -15.51 -15.96
N ARG A 139 10.34 -15.66 -16.52
CA ARG A 139 9.44 -14.55 -16.77
C ARG A 139 8.93 -13.91 -15.48
N ILE A 140 8.61 -14.70 -14.44
CA ILE A 140 8.22 -14.18 -13.12
C ILE A 140 9.34 -13.28 -12.57
N ARG A 141 10.59 -13.77 -12.53
CA ARG A 141 11.74 -13.00 -12.04
C ARG A 141 11.97 -11.73 -12.87
N GLY A 142 11.77 -11.81 -14.19
CA GLY A 142 11.85 -10.64 -15.08
C GLY A 142 10.81 -9.56 -14.74
N ILE A 143 9.56 -9.96 -14.49
CA ILE A 143 8.49 -9.05 -14.13
C ILE A 143 8.74 -8.44 -12.74
N VAL A 144 9.12 -9.26 -11.74
CA VAL A 144 9.39 -8.74 -10.39
C VAL A 144 10.60 -7.81 -10.38
N GLY A 145 11.66 -8.12 -11.14
CA GLY A 145 12.80 -7.22 -11.31
C GLY A 145 12.39 -5.84 -11.86
N GLU A 146 11.45 -5.81 -12.80
CA GLU A 146 10.91 -4.56 -13.34
C GLU A 146 10.02 -3.81 -12.33
N ILE A 147 9.21 -4.52 -11.53
CA ILE A 147 8.46 -3.93 -10.40
C ILE A 147 9.44 -3.30 -9.39
N LYS A 148 10.45 -4.05 -8.95
CA LYS A 148 11.48 -3.57 -8.00
C LYS A 148 12.17 -2.31 -8.52
N ARG A 149 12.54 -2.30 -9.81
CA ARG A 149 13.14 -1.14 -10.48
C ARG A 149 12.21 0.09 -10.44
N GLN A 150 10.93 -0.08 -10.71
CA GLN A 150 9.95 1.02 -10.66
C GLN A 150 9.72 1.51 -9.24
N PHE A 151 9.56 0.60 -8.26
CA PHE A 151 9.42 0.94 -6.84
C PHE A 151 10.59 1.79 -6.35
N HIS A 152 11.82 1.38 -6.68
CA HIS A 152 13.03 2.11 -6.28
C HIS A 152 13.09 3.55 -6.81
N GLN A 153 12.44 3.85 -7.94
CA GLN A 153 12.37 5.22 -8.48
C GLN A 153 11.47 6.15 -7.67
N PHE A 154 10.47 5.61 -6.98
CA PHE A 154 9.51 6.37 -6.19
C PHE A 154 9.84 6.39 -4.71
N ASP A 155 10.21 5.23 -4.16
CA ASP A 155 10.53 5.07 -2.74
C ASP A 155 11.58 3.97 -2.56
N PRO A 156 12.88 4.32 -2.62
CA PRO A 156 13.96 3.34 -2.55
C PRO A 156 14.04 2.65 -1.18
N LYS A 157 13.53 3.28 -0.11
CA LYS A 157 13.54 2.71 1.23
C LYS A 157 12.61 1.50 1.34
N ALA A 158 11.54 1.47 0.55
CA ALA A 158 10.58 0.36 0.50
C ALA A 158 11.13 -0.97 0.04
N LEU A 159 12.33 -0.98 -0.54
CA LEU A 159 13.06 -2.18 -0.94
C LEU A 159 14.48 -2.20 -0.37
N GLY A 160 14.82 -1.25 0.50
CA GLY A 160 16.19 -1.07 0.99
C GLY A 160 16.60 -2.09 2.06
N GLU A 161 15.62 -2.72 2.71
CA GLU A 161 15.82 -3.71 3.77
C GLU A 161 14.93 -4.94 3.51
N GLU A 162 15.48 -6.14 3.70
CA GLU A 162 14.81 -7.43 3.42
C GLU A 162 13.51 -7.61 4.22
N GLU A 163 13.37 -6.93 5.36
CA GLU A 163 12.22 -7.06 6.26
C GLU A 163 11.08 -6.06 5.96
N THR A 164 11.27 -5.15 4.98
CA THR A 164 10.20 -4.25 4.54
C THR A 164 9.06 -5.04 3.91
N TYR A 165 7.84 -4.50 4.02
CA TYR A 165 6.66 -5.20 3.51
C TYR A 165 6.80 -5.57 2.03
N TRP A 166 7.21 -4.61 1.19
CA TRP A 166 7.32 -4.84 -0.25
C TRP A 166 8.46 -5.76 -0.64
N ALA A 167 9.57 -5.78 0.11
CA ALA A 167 10.63 -6.75 -0.13
C ALA A 167 10.11 -8.18 0.07
N VAL A 168 9.47 -8.45 1.22
CA VAL A 168 8.89 -9.77 1.54
C VAL A 168 7.81 -10.17 0.53
N ILE A 169 6.92 -9.25 0.17
CA ILE A 169 5.86 -9.52 -0.80
C ILE A 169 6.44 -9.90 -2.17
N LEU A 170 7.43 -9.15 -2.67
CA LEU A 170 7.98 -9.42 -3.99
C LEU A 170 8.86 -10.68 -4.02
N GLU A 171 9.50 -11.04 -2.91
CA GLU A 171 10.16 -12.34 -2.73
C GLU A 171 9.13 -13.49 -2.81
N GLN A 172 8.00 -13.38 -2.09
CA GLN A 172 6.94 -14.39 -2.14
C GLN A 172 6.32 -14.53 -3.55
N VAL A 173 6.24 -13.45 -4.32
CA VAL A 173 5.83 -13.50 -5.73
C VAL A 173 6.90 -14.20 -6.58
N GLU A 174 8.19 -13.91 -6.38
CA GLU A 174 9.29 -14.58 -7.09
C GLU A 174 9.30 -16.10 -6.83
N ASP A 175 8.98 -16.51 -5.61
CA ASP A 175 8.88 -17.91 -5.21
C ASP A 175 7.55 -18.59 -5.62
N GLY A 176 6.63 -17.86 -6.25
CA GLY A 176 5.33 -18.38 -6.68
C GLY A 176 4.36 -18.69 -5.52
N LEU A 177 4.57 -18.07 -4.36
CA LEU A 177 3.75 -18.28 -3.16
C LEU A 177 2.47 -17.42 -3.17
N ILE A 178 2.50 -16.25 -3.82
CA ILE A 178 1.36 -15.32 -3.93
C ILE A 178 1.34 -14.66 -5.34
N CYS A 179 0.16 -14.34 -5.89
CA CYS A 179 -0.01 -13.72 -7.23
C CYS A 179 -1.21 -12.77 -7.32
#